data_AF-W5LX52-F1
#
_entry.id   AF-W5LX52-F1
#
_cell.length_a   1.000
_cell.length_b   1.000
_cell.length_c   1.000
_cell.angle_alpha   90.00
_cell.angle_beta   90.00
_cell.angle_gamma   90.00
#
_symmetry.space_group_name_H-M   'P 1'
#
loop_
_entity.id
_entity.type
_entity.pdbx_description
1 polymer ?
#
loop_
_entity_poly.entity_id
_entity_poly.type
_entity_poly.pdbx_seq_one_letter_code
_entity_poly.pdbx_strand_id
1 'polypeptide(L)'
;ITMAEGAVRSSRRKLPTAENTETTSSDRSRSSSESSEQDGADTSLQKILQELRDFRQDSKQQLTDIKRGLSRVNKRLGEAKRWIKKVETRVLTTETVIKKLLQRQNTLETKLTDQEGRSRRDNIWMDGIPEESEATFLETVLRGELDLPKEVELRIERAQRALEPRLIGPDAKPPSIVTKFLSYKIKEVLRKGRQTVFKKHMEFSEVKKALKSQKIQFQTPFPARLRLFYEDSTCQHSAAEATKDMAER
;
A
#
# COMPACT_ATOMS: atom_id res chain seq x y z
N ILE A 1 13.06 -13.27 21.30
CA ILE A 1 13.74 -12.20 22.04
C ILE A 1 12.65 -11.38 22.73
N THR A 2 12.48 -11.70 24.02
CA THR A 2 11.80 -11.02 25.13
C THR A 2 10.86 -9.83 24.85
N MET A 3 9.56 -10.06 25.10
CA MET A 3 8.57 -9.02 25.45
C MET A 3 8.50 -8.92 26.97
N ALA A 4 8.66 -7.71 27.52
CA ALA A 4 8.59 -7.45 28.96
C ALA A 4 7.17 -6.99 29.36
N GLU A 5 6.51 -7.78 30.20
CA GLU A 5 5.30 -7.42 30.94
C GLU A 5 5.66 -6.65 32.22
N GLY A 6 5.03 -5.49 32.42
CA GLY A 6 5.14 -4.71 33.66
C GLY A 6 3.77 -4.53 34.31
N ALA A 7 3.45 -5.35 35.30
CA ALA A 7 2.25 -5.28 36.10
C ALA A 7 2.40 -4.27 37.26
N VAL A 8 1.51 -3.27 37.36
CA VAL A 8 1.47 -2.34 38.49
C VAL A 8 0.34 -2.74 39.45
N ARG A 9 0.72 -3.24 40.64
CA ARG A 9 -0.16 -3.61 41.75
C ARG A 9 -0.70 -2.37 42.48
N SER A 10 -2.02 -2.31 42.63
CA SER A 10 -2.74 -1.37 43.50
C SER A 10 -2.69 -1.84 44.96
N SER A 11 -2.14 -1.01 45.85
CA SER A 11 -2.13 -1.25 47.31
C SER A 11 -3.25 -0.46 47.99
N ARG A 12 -4.17 -1.20 48.62
CA ARG A 12 -5.30 -0.73 49.44
C ARG A 12 -4.80 -0.49 50.87
N ARG A 13 -4.82 0.75 51.38
CA ARG A 13 -4.62 1.01 52.82
C ARG A 13 -5.98 1.15 53.52
N LYS A 14 -6.16 0.38 54.60
CA LYS A 14 -7.30 0.42 55.53
C LYS A 14 -7.14 1.62 56.49
N LEU A 15 -8.25 2.26 56.84
CA LEU A 15 -8.37 3.17 57.98
C LEU A 15 -8.67 2.37 59.27
N PRO A 16 -8.22 2.81 60.45
CA PRO A 16 -8.77 2.36 61.73
C PRO A 16 -9.81 3.35 62.28
N THR A 17 -10.83 2.74 62.89
CA THR A 17 -11.90 3.31 63.71
C THR A 17 -11.36 3.62 65.11
N ALA A 18 -11.83 4.70 65.76
CA ALA A 18 -11.68 4.88 67.21
C ALA A 18 -13.01 5.36 67.81
N GLU A 19 -13.45 4.62 68.82
CA GLU A 19 -14.66 4.78 69.62
C GLU A 19 -14.48 5.77 70.79
N ASN A 20 -15.61 6.16 71.35
CA ASN A 20 -15.86 7.12 72.43
C ASN A 20 -15.23 6.76 73.78
N THR A 21 -15.02 7.78 74.63
CA THR A 21 -15.21 7.68 76.09
C THR A 21 -15.79 8.98 76.66
N GLU A 22 -16.94 8.86 77.31
CA GLU A 22 -17.51 9.85 78.24
C GLU A 22 -16.75 9.83 79.57
N THR A 23 -16.65 10.96 80.27
CA THR A 23 -16.55 10.97 81.75
C THR A 23 -17.15 12.25 82.33
N THR A 24 -17.97 12.06 83.35
CA THR A 24 -18.72 13.03 84.13
C THR A 24 -18.00 13.41 85.44
N SER A 25 -18.33 14.62 85.93
CA SER A 25 -18.52 15.02 87.34
C SER A 25 -17.50 15.90 88.09
N SER A 26 -18.13 16.87 88.78
CA SER A 26 -17.88 17.47 90.11
C SER A 26 -16.87 18.62 90.33
N ASP A 27 -17.43 19.84 90.37
CA ASP A 27 -17.63 20.70 91.56
C ASP A 27 -16.43 21.06 92.49
N ARG A 28 -16.06 22.35 92.54
CA ARG A 28 -16.00 23.18 93.77
C ARG A 28 -15.41 24.58 93.54
N SER A 29 -16.10 25.56 94.13
CA SER A 29 -15.90 27.01 94.08
C SER A 29 -14.67 27.51 94.86
N ARG A 30 -14.05 28.61 94.40
CA ARG A 30 -13.55 29.67 95.29
C ARG A 30 -13.41 31.01 94.56
N SER A 31 -14.00 32.04 95.18
CA SER A 31 -14.02 33.44 94.78
C SER A 31 -12.63 34.09 94.81
N SER A 32 -12.38 35.03 93.91
CA SER A 32 -12.00 36.42 94.27
C SER A 32 -11.66 37.24 93.02
N SER A 33 -12.49 38.25 92.76
CA SER A 33 -12.11 39.63 92.39
C SER A 33 -10.89 39.85 91.48
N GLU A 34 -11.13 40.19 90.22
CA GLU A 34 -10.34 41.12 89.41
C GLU A 34 -11.17 41.57 88.17
N SER A 35 -12.24 42.31 88.45
CA SER A 35 -13.11 42.89 87.43
C SER A 35 -12.52 44.19 86.90
N SER A 36 -11.74 44.13 85.81
CA SER A 36 -11.65 45.22 84.83
C SER A 36 -10.82 44.95 83.57
N GLU A 37 -10.10 43.82 83.43
CA GLU A 37 -9.38 43.48 82.17
C GLU A 37 -9.80 42.16 81.51
N GLN A 38 -10.57 41.29 82.19
CA GLN A 38 -10.95 39.96 81.69
C GLN A 38 -12.11 39.96 80.69
N ASP A 39 -12.98 40.96 80.70
CA ASP A 39 -14.21 41.00 79.87
C ASP A 39 -13.88 41.17 78.36
N GLY A 40 -12.76 41.83 78.05
CA GLY A 40 -12.24 41.95 76.68
C GLY A 40 -11.59 40.67 76.15
N ALA A 41 -10.94 39.90 77.03
CA ALA A 41 -10.26 38.64 76.66
C ALA A 41 -11.26 37.49 76.49
N ASP A 42 -12.28 37.39 77.36
CA ASP A 42 -13.33 36.36 77.26
C ASP A 42 -14.23 36.59 76.04
N THR A 43 -14.55 37.85 75.71
CA THR A 43 -15.29 38.17 74.47
C THR A 43 -14.47 37.87 73.21
N SER A 44 -13.14 38.00 73.26
CA SER A 44 -12.24 37.64 72.16
C SER A 44 -12.13 36.12 71.99
N LEU A 45 -12.00 35.38 73.09
CA LEU A 45 -11.96 33.92 73.09
C LEU A 45 -13.29 33.32 72.57
N GLN A 46 -14.43 33.89 72.98
CA GLN A 46 -15.75 33.49 72.49
C GLN A 46 -15.91 33.72 70.99
N LYS A 47 -15.41 34.85 70.46
CA LYS A 47 -15.39 35.12 69.01
C LYS A 47 -14.55 34.09 68.25
N ILE A 48 -13.37 33.75 68.75
CA ILE A 48 -12.50 32.72 68.14
C ILE A 48 -13.19 31.35 68.14
N LEU A 49 -13.85 30.97 69.25
CA LEU A 49 -14.60 29.71 69.33
C LEU A 49 -15.81 29.68 68.39
N GLN A 50 -16.46 30.82 68.18
CA GLN A 50 -17.53 30.99 67.20
C GLN A 50 -17.00 30.82 65.77
N GLU A 51 -15.92 31.51 65.41
CA GLU A 51 -15.26 31.38 64.11
C GLU A 51 -14.77 29.94 63.85
N LEU A 52 -14.27 29.24 64.87
CA LEU A 52 -13.84 27.85 64.75
C LEU A 52 -15.02 26.89 64.51
N ARG A 53 -16.18 27.19 65.12
CA ARG A 53 -17.42 26.45 64.91
C ARG A 53 -17.95 26.68 63.49
N ASP A 54 -17.93 27.92 63.04
CA ASP A 54 -18.36 28.31 61.69
C ASP A 54 -17.43 27.67 60.65
N PHE A 55 -16.11 27.74 60.84
CA PHE A 55 -15.13 27.06 59.98
C PHE A 55 -15.35 25.54 59.93
N ARG A 56 -15.64 24.90 61.07
CA ARG A 56 -15.93 23.47 61.13
C ARG A 56 -17.20 23.13 60.35
N GLN A 57 -18.21 23.98 60.43
CA GLN A 57 -19.48 23.82 59.71
C GLN A 57 -19.29 24.02 58.20
N ASP A 58 -18.53 25.05 57.79
CA ASP A 58 -18.16 25.32 56.41
C ASP A 58 -17.32 24.19 55.81
N SER A 59 -16.33 23.71 56.54
CA SER A 59 -15.50 22.57 56.13
C SER A 59 -16.34 21.31 55.96
N LYS A 60 -17.30 21.06 56.86
CA LYS A 60 -18.25 19.95 56.73
C LYS A 60 -19.11 20.11 55.48
N GLN A 61 -19.61 21.32 55.21
CA GLN A 61 -20.41 21.62 54.02
C GLN A 61 -19.61 21.41 52.73
N GLN A 62 -18.38 21.93 52.66
CA GLN A 62 -17.46 21.72 51.54
C GLN A 62 -17.17 20.23 51.31
N LEU A 63 -16.93 19.45 52.37
CA LEU A 63 -16.72 18.01 52.26
C LEU A 63 -17.96 17.29 51.70
N THR A 64 -19.17 17.71 52.08
CA THR A 64 -20.40 17.16 51.48
C THR A 64 -20.55 17.52 50.00
N ASP A 65 -20.16 18.73 49.63
CA ASP A 65 -20.23 19.21 48.25
C ASP A 65 -19.21 18.48 47.37
N ILE A 66 -17.99 18.25 47.89
CA ILE A 66 -16.97 17.42 47.25
C ILE A 66 -17.46 15.98 47.09
N LYS A 67 -18.07 15.39 48.13
CA LYS A 67 -18.63 14.02 48.06
C LYS A 67 -19.73 13.91 47.00
N ARG A 68 -20.58 14.94 46.88
CA ARG A 68 -21.61 15.03 45.83
C ARG A 68 -20.97 15.17 44.45
N GLY A 69 -19.96 16.02 44.31
CA GLY A 69 -19.17 16.18 43.08
C GLY A 69 -18.52 14.87 42.64
N LEU A 70 -17.84 14.19 43.57
CA LEU A 70 -17.21 12.88 43.36
C LEU A 70 -18.23 11.82 42.90
N SER A 71 -19.41 11.81 43.52
CA SER A 71 -20.50 10.90 43.14
C SER A 71 -20.98 11.16 41.70
N ARG A 72 -21.07 12.44 41.30
CA ARG A 72 -21.44 12.83 39.92
C ARG A 72 -20.37 12.44 38.91
N VAL A 73 -19.09 12.68 39.22
CA VAL A 73 -17.96 12.26 38.39
C VAL A 73 -17.93 10.74 38.24
N ASN A 74 -18.15 9.99 39.31
CA ASN A 74 -18.16 8.53 39.26
C ASN A 74 -19.27 7.97 38.35
N LYS A 75 -20.46 8.59 38.36
CA LYS A 75 -21.55 8.23 37.43
C LYS A 75 -21.15 8.47 35.96
N ARG A 76 -20.63 9.66 35.65
CA ARG A 76 -20.14 10.01 34.31
C ARG A 76 -18.99 9.11 33.86
N LEU A 77 -18.09 8.75 34.78
CA LEU A 77 -17.00 7.82 34.50
C LEU A 77 -17.53 6.41 34.17
N GLY A 78 -18.56 5.95 34.88
CA GLY A 78 -19.24 4.69 34.57
C GLY A 78 -19.88 4.68 33.18
N GLU A 79 -20.53 5.78 32.79
CA GLU A 79 -21.09 5.97 31.44
C GLU A 79 -19.99 5.97 30.37
N ALA A 80 -18.93 6.74 30.58
CA ALA A 80 -17.79 6.81 29.67
C ALA A 80 -17.15 5.43 29.48
N LYS A 81 -16.94 4.66 30.55
CA LYS A 81 -16.42 3.28 30.47
C LYS A 81 -17.32 2.37 29.63
N ARG A 82 -18.65 2.46 29.78
CA ARG A 82 -19.58 1.67 28.94
C ARG A 82 -19.51 2.08 27.48
N TRP A 83 -19.42 3.38 27.20
CA TRP A 83 -19.30 3.88 25.84
C TRP A 83 -17.99 3.43 25.19
N ILE A 84 -16.87 3.54 25.91
CA ILE A 84 -15.55 3.05 25.47
C ILE A 84 -15.64 1.57 25.10
N LYS A 85 -16.20 0.72 25.97
CA LYS A 85 -16.37 -0.72 25.68
C LYS A 85 -17.21 -0.97 24.42
N LYS A 86 -18.26 -0.18 24.19
CA LYS A 86 -19.09 -0.28 22.97
C LYS A 86 -18.32 0.14 21.72
N VAL A 87 -17.47 1.16 21.81
CA VAL A 87 -16.62 1.59 20.71
C VAL A 87 -15.55 0.53 20.43
N GLU A 88 -14.86 0.03 21.45
CA GLU A 88 -13.84 -1.02 21.33
C GLU A 88 -14.39 -2.28 20.65
N THR A 89 -15.56 -2.77 21.09
CA THR A 89 -16.21 -3.93 20.46
C THR A 89 -16.55 -3.67 19.00
N ARG A 90 -17.09 -2.48 18.66
CA ARG A 90 -17.33 -2.11 17.26
C ARG A 90 -16.04 -2.07 16.46
N VAL A 91 -14.97 -1.45 16.98
CA VAL A 91 -13.66 -1.38 16.31
C VAL A 91 -13.14 -2.78 16.01
N LEU A 92 -13.14 -3.68 16.99
CA LEU A 92 -12.72 -5.07 16.80
C LEU A 92 -13.55 -5.77 15.71
N THR A 93 -14.87 -5.60 15.73
CA THR A 93 -15.73 -6.19 14.68
C THR A 93 -15.39 -5.62 13.29
N THR A 94 -15.20 -4.31 13.17
CA THR A 94 -14.85 -3.68 11.89
C THR A 94 -13.48 -4.12 11.39
N GLU A 95 -12.48 -4.25 12.27
CA GLU A 95 -11.16 -4.78 11.91
C GLU A 95 -11.25 -6.20 11.37
N THR A 96 -12.08 -7.06 11.96
CA THR A 96 -12.26 -8.43 11.46
C THR A 96 -12.91 -8.45 10.07
N VAL A 97 -13.88 -7.56 9.83
CA VAL A 97 -14.53 -7.43 8.51
C VAL A 97 -13.55 -6.92 7.48
N ILE A 98 -12.74 -5.89 7.82
CA ILE A 98 -11.70 -5.34 6.93
C ILE A 98 -10.69 -6.41 6.56
N LYS A 99 -10.21 -7.22 7.52
CA LYS A 99 -9.30 -8.34 7.24
C LYS A 99 -9.89 -9.34 6.24
N LYS A 100 -11.17 -9.71 6.42
CA LYS A 100 -11.87 -10.61 5.47
C LYS A 100 -12.06 -9.99 4.09
N LEU A 101 -12.38 -8.70 4.02
CA LEU A 101 -12.50 -7.97 2.75
C LEU A 101 -11.17 -7.93 2.00
N LEU A 102 -10.06 -7.64 2.68
CA LEU A 102 -8.72 -7.65 2.08
C LEU A 102 -8.34 -9.02 1.53
N GLN A 103 -8.63 -10.10 2.25
CA GLN A 103 -8.41 -11.47 1.75
C GLN A 103 -9.23 -11.76 0.48
N ARG A 104 -10.50 -11.32 0.46
CA ARG A 104 -11.36 -11.48 -0.71
C ARG A 104 -10.88 -10.65 -1.89
N GLN A 105 -10.41 -9.42 -1.64
CA GLN A 105 -9.84 -8.55 -2.65
C GLN A 105 -8.63 -9.20 -3.32
N ASN A 106 -7.65 -9.68 -2.56
CA ASN A 106 -6.48 -10.36 -3.11
C ASN A 106 -6.86 -11.61 -3.94
N THR A 107 -7.85 -12.36 -3.45
CA THR A 107 -8.38 -13.53 -4.20
C THR A 107 -9.01 -13.11 -5.53
N LEU A 108 -9.74 -11.99 -5.56
CA LEU A 108 -10.35 -11.46 -6.79
C LEU A 108 -9.30 -10.91 -7.74
N GLU A 109 -8.31 -10.19 -7.24
CA GLU A 109 -7.18 -9.68 -8.03
C GLU A 109 -6.43 -10.84 -8.69
N THR A 110 -6.10 -11.89 -7.94
CA THR A 110 -5.46 -13.10 -8.48
C THR A 110 -6.29 -13.76 -9.58
N LYS A 111 -7.61 -13.88 -9.36
CA LYS A 111 -8.54 -14.44 -10.37
C LYS A 111 -8.63 -13.57 -11.62
N LEU A 112 -8.65 -12.24 -11.45
CA LEU A 112 -8.69 -11.29 -12.55
C LEU A 112 -7.42 -11.40 -13.38
N THR A 113 -6.25 -11.45 -12.74
CA THR A 113 -4.96 -11.65 -13.43
C THR A 113 -4.92 -13.00 -14.16
N ASP A 114 -5.42 -14.08 -13.57
CA ASP A 114 -5.49 -15.38 -14.27
C ASP A 114 -6.46 -15.34 -15.46
N GLN A 115 -7.64 -14.72 -15.31
CA GLN A 115 -8.62 -14.58 -16.38
C GLN A 115 -8.10 -13.70 -17.52
N GLU A 116 -7.48 -12.57 -17.20
CA GLU A 116 -6.82 -11.69 -18.16
C GLU A 116 -5.68 -12.42 -18.86
N GLY A 117 -4.87 -13.17 -18.10
CA GLY A 117 -3.83 -14.04 -18.61
C GLY A 117 -4.38 -15.03 -19.62
N ARG A 118 -5.42 -15.81 -19.26
CA ARG A 118 -6.10 -16.78 -20.14
C ARG A 118 -6.67 -16.13 -21.40
N SER A 119 -7.33 -14.98 -21.26
CA SER A 119 -7.91 -14.24 -22.39
C SER A 119 -6.82 -13.77 -23.37
N ARG A 120 -5.66 -13.34 -22.86
CA ARG A 120 -4.50 -12.92 -23.67
C ARG A 120 -3.61 -14.06 -24.13
N ARG A 121 -3.87 -15.31 -23.70
CA ARG A 121 -3.03 -16.47 -24.07
C ARG A 121 -2.98 -16.66 -25.57
N ASP A 122 -4.02 -16.28 -26.30
CA ASP A 122 -4.08 -16.45 -27.74
C ASP A 122 -3.81 -15.17 -28.54
N ASN A 123 -3.38 -14.10 -27.86
CA ASN A 123 -3.09 -12.81 -28.49
C ASN A 123 -1.57 -12.61 -28.67
N ILE A 124 -1.15 -12.04 -29.80
CA ILE A 124 0.21 -11.53 -30.06
C ILE A 124 0.13 -10.06 -30.43
N TRP A 125 1.06 -9.28 -29.89
CA TRP A 125 1.31 -7.89 -30.27
C TRP A 125 2.39 -7.83 -31.35
N MET A 126 2.09 -7.14 -32.45
CA MET A 126 3.00 -6.94 -33.58
C MET A 126 3.17 -5.45 -33.87
N ASP A 127 4.41 -5.03 -34.12
CA ASP A 127 4.79 -3.64 -34.33
C ASP A 127 5.32 -3.43 -35.75
N GLY A 128 5.14 -2.22 -36.30
CA GLY A 128 5.79 -1.83 -37.56
C GLY A 128 5.15 -2.41 -38.83
N ILE A 129 3.92 -2.92 -38.71
CA ILE A 129 3.17 -3.46 -39.85
C ILE A 129 2.51 -2.30 -40.60
N PRO A 130 2.76 -2.12 -41.91
CA PRO A 130 2.11 -1.09 -42.72
C PRO A 130 0.58 -1.16 -42.68
N GLU A 131 -0.11 -0.04 -42.93
CA GLU A 131 -1.58 0.06 -43.01
C GLU A 131 -2.10 -0.54 -44.33
N GLU A 132 -2.03 -1.87 -44.46
CA GLU A 132 -2.59 -2.64 -45.60
C GLU A 132 -3.69 -3.60 -45.11
N SER A 133 -4.38 -4.31 -46.01
CA SER A 133 -5.45 -5.29 -45.67
C SER A 133 -4.99 -6.29 -44.60
N GLU A 134 -5.38 -6.01 -43.35
CA GLU A 134 -4.59 -6.46 -42.20
C GLU A 134 -4.60 -7.97 -42.00
N ALA A 135 -5.72 -8.67 -42.26
CA ALA A 135 -5.80 -10.11 -41.99
C ALA A 135 -4.99 -10.96 -42.99
N THR A 136 -5.17 -10.72 -44.29
CA THR A 136 -4.49 -11.46 -45.36
C THR A 136 -3.02 -11.07 -45.47
N PHE A 137 -2.70 -9.79 -45.26
CA PHE A 137 -1.33 -9.30 -45.21
C PHE A 137 -0.56 -9.88 -44.02
N LEU A 138 -1.19 -9.99 -42.85
CA LEU A 138 -0.54 -10.61 -41.69
C LEU A 138 -0.19 -12.06 -41.95
N GLU A 139 -1.04 -12.79 -42.66
CA GLU A 139 -0.76 -14.19 -42.97
C GLU A 139 0.46 -14.33 -43.89
N THR A 140 0.58 -13.48 -44.92
CA THR A 140 1.73 -13.49 -45.84
C THR A 140 3.02 -13.05 -45.14
N VAL A 141 2.95 -12.00 -44.32
CA VAL A 141 4.10 -11.51 -43.53
C VAL A 141 4.58 -12.57 -42.56
N LEU A 142 3.69 -13.20 -41.78
CA LEU A 142 4.09 -14.23 -40.81
C LEU A 142 4.69 -15.46 -41.47
N ARG A 143 4.16 -15.87 -42.63
CA ARG A 143 4.71 -17.00 -43.40
C ARG A 143 6.09 -16.68 -43.95
N GLY A 144 6.30 -15.46 -44.44
CA GLY A 144 7.61 -14.99 -44.89
C GLY A 144 8.61 -14.88 -43.74
N GLU A 145 8.24 -14.23 -42.64
CA GLU A 145 9.11 -13.93 -41.48
C GLU A 145 9.65 -15.17 -40.78
N LEU A 146 8.85 -16.23 -40.76
CA LEU A 146 9.11 -17.39 -39.94
C LEU A 146 9.36 -18.67 -40.75
N ASP A 147 9.47 -18.57 -42.08
CA ASP A 147 9.66 -19.69 -43.00
C ASP A 147 8.69 -20.86 -42.71
N LEU A 148 7.42 -20.54 -42.46
CA LEU A 148 6.45 -21.52 -42.01
C LEU A 148 5.98 -22.40 -43.18
N PRO A 149 5.87 -23.74 -42.98
CA PRO A 149 5.30 -24.62 -43.99
C PRO A 149 3.87 -24.19 -44.38
N LYS A 150 3.50 -24.36 -45.65
CA LYS A 150 2.16 -24.03 -46.15
C LYS A 150 1.07 -24.86 -45.49
N GLU A 151 1.44 -26.03 -44.98
CA GLU A 151 0.59 -26.97 -44.26
C GLU A 151 0.13 -26.44 -42.89
N VAL A 152 0.85 -25.47 -42.31
CA VAL A 152 0.48 -24.86 -41.03
C VAL A 152 -0.55 -23.76 -41.28
N GLU A 153 -1.79 -24.05 -40.92
CA GLU A 153 -2.88 -23.08 -40.96
C GLU A 153 -2.80 -22.13 -39.76
N LEU A 154 -2.64 -20.83 -40.00
CA LEU A 154 -2.45 -19.84 -38.93
C LEU A 154 -3.75 -19.49 -38.18
N ARG A 155 -4.93 -19.74 -38.78
CA ARG A 155 -6.26 -19.56 -38.17
C ARG A 155 -6.38 -18.29 -37.30
N ILE A 156 -6.19 -17.14 -37.93
CA ILE A 156 -6.33 -15.84 -37.28
C ILE A 156 -7.82 -15.55 -37.11
N GLU A 157 -8.27 -15.36 -35.86
CA GLU A 157 -9.67 -15.03 -35.54
C GLU A 157 -9.94 -13.53 -35.75
N ARG A 158 -9.00 -12.69 -35.30
CA ARG A 158 -9.12 -11.24 -35.37
C ARG A 158 -7.74 -10.59 -35.43
N ALA A 159 -7.59 -9.58 -36.25
CA ALA A 159 -6.49 -8.63 -36.19
C ALA A 159 -7.09 -7.24 -36.02
N GLN A 160 -6.63 -6.51 -35.01
CA GLN A 160 -7.07 -5.14 -34.75
C GLN A 160 -5.88 -4.27 -34.38
N ARG A 161 -5.87 -3.02 -34.88
CA ARG A 161 -4.93 -2.02 -34.42
C ARG A 161 -5.23 -1.62 -32.98
N ALA A 162 -4.18 -1.36 -32.20
CA ALA A 162 -4.34 -0.77 -30.88
C ALA A 162 -4.87 0.67 -31.02
N LEU A 163 -5.77 1.08 -30.12
CA LEU A 163 -6.31 2.45 -30.05
C LEU A 163 -5.31 3.44 -29.44
N GLU A 164 -4.03 3.29 -29.75
CA GLU A 164 -2.98 4.20 -29.27
C GLU A 164 -3.09 5.56 -29.99
N PRO A 165 -2.78 6.68 -29.32
CA PRO A 165 -2.74 7.99 -29.96
C PRO A 165 -1.84 7.96 -31.19
N ARG A 166 -2.42 8.22 -32.36
CA ARG A 166 -1.70 8.24 -33.63
C ARG A 166 -0.64 9.34 -33.59
N LEU A 167 0.63 8.97 -33.73
CA LEU A 167 1.67 9.96 -34.04
C LEU A 167 1.45 10.41 -35.48
N ILE A 168 1.29 11.71 -35.71
CA ILE A 168 1.05 12.29 -37.04
C ILE A 168 2.37 12.88 -37.53
N GLY A 169 3.01 12.24 -38.49
CA GLY A 169 4.24 12.69 -39.14
C GLY A 169 4.69 11.74 -40.26
N PRO A 170 5.52 12.19 -41.22
CA PRO A 170 6.00 11.36 -42.33
C PRO A 170 6.90 10.19 -41.89
N ASP A 171 7.44 10.24 -40.67
CA ASP A 171 8.26 9.19 -40.05
C ASP A 171 7.57 8.56 -38.82
N ALA A 172 6.24 8.71 -38.72
CA ALA A 172 5.48 8.18 -37.60
C ALA A 172 5.34 6.65 -37.70
N LYS A 173 5.72 5.95 -36.63
CA LYS A 173 5.56 4.49 -36.54
C LYS A 173 4.07 4.13 -36.60
N PRO A 174 3.65 3.17 -37.44
CA PRO A 174 2.25 2.74 -37.49
C PRO A 174 1.82 2.11 -36.15
N PRO A 175 0.55 2.26 -35.74
CA PRO A 175 0.03 1.62 -34.55
C PRO A 175 0.23 0.11 -34.60
N SER A 176 0.50 -0.47 -33.45
CA SER A 176 0.64 -1.91 -33.29
C SER A 176 -0.66 -2.65 -33.62
N ILE A 177 -0.53 -3.91 -34.01
CA ILE A 177 -1.65 -4.83 -34.21
C ILE A 177 -1.68 -5.84 -33.07
N VAL A 178 -2.87 -6.04 -32.51
CA VAL A 178 -3.20 -7.17 -31.66
C VAL A 178 -3.91 -8.23 -32.48
N THR A 179 -3.22 -9.35 -32.71
CA THR A 179 -3.76 -10.50 -33.45
C THR A 179 -4.17 -11.58 -32.46
N LYS A 180 -5.42 -12.05 -32.56
CA LYS A 180 -5.98 -13.18 -31.82
C LYS A 180 -6.00 -14.41 -32.72
N PHE A 181 -5.42 -15.49 -32.23
CA PHE A 181 -5.37 -16.79 -32.90
C PHE A 181 -6.45 -17.72 -32.34
N LEU A 182 -6.96 -18.62 -33.18
CA LEU A 182 -7.93 -19.62 -32.73
C LEU A 182 -7.30 -20.67 -31.80
N SER A 183 -5.97 -20.88 -31.88
CA SER A 183 -5.27 -21.86 -31.07
C SER A 183 -3.98 -21.31 -30.46
N TYR A 184 -3.86 -21.49 -29.15
CA TYR A 184 -2.62 -21.27 -28.40
C TYR A 184 -1.40 -21.98 -28.99
N LYS A 185 -1.58 -23.18 -29.59
CA LYS A 185 -0.47 -23.95 -30.16
C LYS A 185 0.21 -23.20 -31.31
N ILE A 186 -0.59 -22.56 -32.17
CA ILE A 186 -0.10 -21.77 -33.29
C ILE A 186 0.66 -20.55 -32.75
N LYS A 187 0.09 -19.87 -31.75
CA LYS A 187 0.75 -18.75 -31.09
C LYS A 187 2.13 -19.14 -30.52
N GLU A 188 2.25 -20.28 -29.85
CA GLU A 188 3.53 -20.73 -29.30
C GLU A 188 4.59 -20.99 -30.38
N VAL A 189 4.17 -21.55 -31.53
CA VAL A 189 5.07 -21.70 -32.69
C VAL A 189 5.55 -20.34 -33.18
N LEU A 190 4.64 -19.38 -33.35
CA LEU A 190 4.97 -18.02 -33.75
C LEU A 190 5.88 -17.32 -32.73
N ARG A 191 5.62 -17.50 -31.43
CA ARG A 191 6.43 -16.95 -30.35
C ARG A 191 7.86 -17.49 -30.39
N LYS A 192 8.01 -18.80 -30.58
CA LYS A 192 9.32 -19.46 -30.70
C LYS A 192 10.05 -18.99 -31.96
N GLY A 193 9.36 -18.93 -33.10
CA GLY A 193 9.91 -18.42 -34.35
C GLY A 193 10.43 -16.99 -34.22
N ARG A 194 9.61 -16.09 -33.67
CA ARG A 194 9.99 -14.70 -33.39
C ARG A 194 11.21 -14.62 -32.46
N GLN A 195 11.31 -15.48 -31.46
CA GLN A 195 12.45 -15.50 -30.56
C GLN A 195 13.74 -15.95 -31.26
N THR A 196 13.65 -16.88 -32.22
CA THR A 196 14.77 -17.28 -33.07
C THR A 196 15.24 -16.12 -33.96
N VAL A 197 14.30 -15.43 -34.62
CA VAL A 197 14.61 -14.25 -35.46
C VAL A 197 15.25 -13.14 -34.61
N PHE A 198 14.74 -12.90 -33.40
CA PHE A 198 15.34 -11.93 -32.47
C PHE A 198 16.77 -12.30 -32.07
N LYS A 199 17.04 -13.59 -31.78
CA LYS A 199 18.40 -14.07 -31.49
C LYS A 199 19.35 -13.83 -32.66
N LYS A 200 18.92 -14.13 -33.89
CA LYS A 200 19.70 -13.80 -35.10
C LYS A 200 19.99 -12.31 -35.18
N HIS A 201 19.00 -11.44 -34.94
CA HIS A 201 19.21 -9.99 -34.89
C HIS A 201 20.18 -9.53 -33.79
N MET A 202 20.22 -10.24 -32.65
CA MET A 202 21.18 -9.97 -31.58
C MET A 202 22.61 -10.32 -31.99
N GLU A 203 22.83 -11.38 -32.78
CA GLU A 203 24.15 -11.75 -33.32
C GLU A 203 24.73 -10.64 -34.21
N PHE A 204 23.88 -9.92 -34.95
CA PHE A 204 24.30 -8.74 -35.71
C PHE A 204 24.66 -7.53 -34.85
N SER A 205 24.39 -7.52 -33.53
CA SER A 205 24.61 -6.33 -32.69
C SER A 205 26.09 -5.94 -32.62
N GLU A 206 26.98 -6.93 -32.54
CA GLU A 206 28.43 -6.69 -32.51
C GLU A 206 28.93 -6.17 -33.86
N VAL A 207 28.49 -6.80 -34.94
CA VAL A 207 28.81 -6.38 -36.32
C VAL A 207 28.31 -4.96 -36.60
N LYS A 208 27.08 -4.63 -36.19
CA LYS A 208 26.50 -3.29 -36.33
C LYS A 208 27.28 -2.24 -35.54
N LYS A 209 27.80 -2.58 -34.36
CA LYS A 209 28.66 -1.66 -33.59
C LYS A 209 29.96 -1.38 -34.35
N ALA A 210 30.62 -2.41 -34.87
CA ALA A 210 31.83 -2.27 -35.66
C ALA A 210 31.61 -1.42 -36.93
N LEU A 211 30.53 -1.67 -37.67
CA LEU A 211 30.19 -0.90 -38.88
C LEU A 211 29.87 0.57 -38.59
N LYS A 212 29.22 0.86 -37.46
CA LYS A 212 29.00 2.25 -37.01
C LYS A 212 30.32 2.94 -36.68
N SER A 213 31.24 2.25 -36.01
CA SER A 213 32.58 2.79 -35.71
C SER A 213 33.38 3.08 -36.98
N GLN A 214 33.24 2.25 -38.02
CA GLN A 214 33.90 2.43 -39.31
C GLN A 214 33.14 3.34 -40.29
N LYS A 215 32.00 3.92 -39.89
CA LYS A 215 31.14 4.80 -40.72
C LYS A 215 30.67 4.16 -42.04
N ILE A 216 30.59 2.83 -42.10
CA ILE A 216 30.04 2.12 -43.27
C ILE A 216 28.51 2.17 -43.20
N GLN A 217 27.88 2.56 -44.30
CA GLN A 217 26.42 2.52 -44.41
C GLN A 217 25.97 1.06 -44.52
N PHE A 218 24.99 0.69 -43.69
CA PHE A 218 24.43 -0.66 -43.72
C PHE A 218 22.92 -0.60 -43.57
N GLN A 219 22.25 -1.57 -44.18
CA GLN A 219 20.84 -1.84 -44.03
C GLN A 219 20.69 -3.27 -43.50
N THR A 220 19.71 -3.52 -42.65
CA THR A 220 19.33 -4.91 -42.30
C THR A 220 18.05 -5.29 -43.03
N PRO A 221 18.14 -5.79 -44.27
CA PRO A 221 16.98 -6.29 -44.98
C PRO A 221 16.46 -7.60 -44.37
N PHE A 222 15.19 -7.82 -44.61
CA PHE A 222 14.42 -8.98 -44.21
C PHE A 222 14.80 -10.27 -45.01
N PRO A 223 14.78 -11.49 -44.43
CA PRO A 223 14.81 -11.88 -43.01
C PRO A 223 16.24 -11.94 -42.45
N ALA A 224 16.54 -11.16 -41.41
CA ALA A 224 17.80 -11.21 -40.65
C ALA A 224 19.09 -11.30 -41.49
N ARG A 225 19.23 -10.43 -42.50
CA ARG A 225 20.45 -10.29 -43.31
C ARG A 225 21.08 -8.92 -43.09
N LEU A 226 22.37 -8.80 -43.34
CA LEU A 226 23.09 -7.53 -43.28
C LEU A 226 23.54 -7.15 -44.69
N ARG A 227 23.03 -6.03 -45.19
CA ARG A 227 23.44 -5.42 -46.45
C ARG A 227 24.42 -4.30 -46.16
N LEU A 228 25.62 -4.41 -46.72
CA LEU A 228 26.72 -3.48 -46.54
C LEU A 228 26.91 -2.70 -47.83
N PHE A 229 27.05 -1.39 -47.72
CA PHE A 229 27.31 -0.50 -48.85
C PHE A 229 28.77 -0.06 -48.79
N TYR A 230 29.59 -0.64 -49.67
CA TYR A 230 30.96 -0.20 -49.92
C TYR A 230 31.02 0.67 -51.18
N GLU A 231 32.11 1.42 -51.38
CA GLU A 231 32.29 2.31 -52.55
C GLU A 231 32.23 1.55 -53.88
N ASP A 232 32.68 0.30 -53.91
CA ASP A 232 32.79 -0.51 -55.14
C ASP A 232 31.73 -1.61 -55.28
N SER A 233 31.00 -1.96 -54.21
CA SER A 233 30.00 -3.04 -54.25
C SER A 233 28.99 -3.01 -53.09
N THR A 234 27.79 -3.55 -53.36
CA THR A 234 26.79 -3.83 -52.33
C THR A 234 26.78 -5.33 -52.04
N CYS A 235 27.13 -5.70 -50.82
CA CYS A 235 27.22 -7.10 -50.40
C CYS A 235 26.12 -7.43 -49.39
N GLN A 236 25.52 -8.62 -49.49
CA GLN A 236 24.49 -9.08 -48.57
C GLN A 236 24.95 -10.38 -47.90
N HIS A 237 25.23 -10.30 -46.59
CA HIS A 237 25.88 -11.36 -45.83
C HIS A 237 25.10 -11.75 -44.57
N SER A 238 25.38 -12.97 -44.09
CA SER A 238 25.05 -13.42 -42.73
C SER A 238 25.99 -12.77 -41.69
N ALA A 239 25.66 -12.83 -40.39
CA ALA A 239 26.45 -12.17 -39.33
C ALA A 239 27.91 -12.67 -39.30
N ALA A 240 28.10 -13.99 -39.47
CA ALA A 240 29.41 -14.64 -39.46
C ALA A 240 30.21 -14.43 -40.77
N GLU A 241 29.53 -14.13 -41.87
CA GLU A 241 30.15 -13.82 -43.16
C GLU A 241 30.57 -12.35 -43.21
N ALA A 242 29.75 -11.46 -42.65
CA ALA A 242 30.06 -10.04 -42.55
C ALA A 242 31.29 -9.79 -41.66
N THR A 243 31.49 -10.54 -40.58
CA THR A 243 32.72 -10.41 -39.78
C THR A 243 33.98 -10.92 -40.48
N LYS A 244 33.83 -11.91 -41.38
CA LYS A 244 34.95 -12.40 -42.20
C LYS A 244 35.29 -11.44 -43.33
N ASP A 245 34.29 -10.95 -44.07
CA ASP A 245 34.48 -9.96 -45.14
C ASP A 245 35.09 -8.64 -44.60
N MET A 246 34.74 -8.25 -43.37
CA MET A 246 35.35 -7.11 -42.65
C MET A 246 36.76 -7.37 -42.11
N ALA A 247 37.20 -8.63 -42.02
CA ALA A 247 38.54 -9.01 -41.58
C ALA A 247 39.48 -9.33 -42.76
N GLU A 248 38.91 -9.69 -43.90
CA GLU A 248 39.62 -9.96 -45.17
C GLU A 248 39.88 -8.68 -45.99
N ARG A 249 39.26 -7.55 -45.63
CA ARG A 249 39.40 -6.22 -46.25
C ARG A 249 39.95 -5.19 -45.27
#